data_AF-A0A3L7YFL1-F1
#
_entry.id   AF-A0A3L7YFL1-F1
#
_cell.length_a   1.000
_cell.length_b   1.000
_cell.length_c   1.000
_cell.angle_alpha   90.00
_cell.angle_beta   90.00
_cell.angle_gamma   90.00
#
_symmetry.space_group_name_H-M   'P 1'
#
loop_
_entity.id
_entity.type
_entity.pdbx_description
1 polymer ?
#
loop_
_entity_poly.entity_id
_entity_poly.type
_entity_poly.pdbx_seq_one_letter_code
_entity_poly.pdbx_strand_id
1 'polypeptide(L)'
;MVSDHLKQSIAYGFSHRPQALEFSRQYARDLTTPIVDRFVDMYVNDLSVNMGEAGKLGLQTYLERAHGAGLLRAMPAISFVE
;
A
#
# COMPACT_ATOMS: atom_id res chain seq x y z
N MET A 1 -6.98 10.56 13.33
CA MET A 1 -8.43 10.27 13.18
C MET A 1 -8.77 9.50 11.90
N VAL A 2 -8.47 9.97 10.68
CA VAL A 2 -8.71 9.17 9.44
C VAL A 2 -7.59 8.15 9.18
N SER A 3 -6.31 8.55 9.34
CA SER A 3 -5.14 7.67 9.21
C SER A 3 -5.27 6.43 10.11
N ASP A 4 -5.67 6.63 11.37
CA ASP A 4 -5.83 5.55 12.35
C ASP A 4 -6.92 4.56 11.95
N HIS A 5 -8.08 5.04 11.47
CA HIS A 5 -9.16 4.16 11.03
C HIS A 5 -8.75 3.32 9.81
N LEU A 6 -7.94 3.86 8.90
CA LEU A 6 -7.41 3.09 7.77
C LEU A 6 -6.46 1.99 8.25
N LYS A 7 -5.52 2.30 9.15
CA LYS A 7 -4.62 1.30 9.75
C LYS A 7 -5.40 0.18 10.46
N GLN A 8 -6.41 0.56 11.23
CA GLN A 8 -7.30 -0.39 11.92
C GLN A 8 -8.07 -1.25 10.93
N SER A 9 -8.57 -0.70 9.82
CA SER A 9 -9.27 -1.46 8.79
C SER A 9 -8.36 -2.49 8.12
N ILE A 10 -7.10 -2.14 7.84
CA ILE A 10 -6.13 -3.08 7.26
C ILE A 10 -5.79 -4.19 8.26
N ALA A 11 -5.53 -3.84 9.52
CA ALA A 11 -5.27 -4.81 10.59
C ALA A 11 -6.46 -5.76 10.83
N TYR A 12 -7.69 -5.24 10.71
CA TYR A 12 -8.91 -6.05 10.77
C TYR A 12 -8.97 -7.05 9.60
N GLY A 13 -8.65 -6.61 8.38
CA GLY A 13 -8.57 -7.47 7.21
C GLY A 13 -7.54 -8.61 7.37
N PHE A 14 -6.36 -8.33 7.95
CA PHE A 14 -5.37 -9.38 8.22
C PHE A 14 -5.83 -10.39 9.26
N SER A 15 -6.46 -9.94 10.35
CA SER A 15 -6.97 -10.84 11.40
C SER A 15 -8.20 -11.65 10.95
N HIS A 16 -8.91 -11.20 9.92
CA HIS A 16 -10.11 -11.84 9.36
C HIS A 16 -9.91 -12.18 7.87
N ARG A 17 -8.73 -12.73 7.55
CA ARG A 17 -8.30 -12.91 6.16
C ARG A 17 -9.29 -13.70 5.28
N PRO A 18 -9.87 -14.84 5.70
CA PRO A 18 -10.83 -15.56 4.87
C PRO A 18 -12.05 -14.71 4.50
N GLN A 19 -12.58 -13.94 5.45
CA GLN A 19 -13.73 -13.04 5.24
C GLN A 19 -13.34 -11.85 4.35
N ALA A 20 -12.15 -11.27 4.56
CA ALA A 20 -11.64 -10.18 3.76
C ALA A 20 -11.41 -10.60 2.30
N LEU A 21 -10.89 -11.81 2.07
CA LEU A 21 -10.72 -12.37 0.73
C LEU A 21 -12.07 -12.65 0.06
N GLU A 22 -13.01 -13.28 0.77
CA GLU A 22 -14.34 -13.54 0.22
C GLU A 22 -15.04 -12.24 -0.19
N PHE A 23 -14.97 -11.19 0.64
CA PHE A 23 -15.44 -9.87 0.26
C PHE A 23 -14.68 -9.31 -0.95
N SER A 24 -13.36 -9.43 -0.99
CA SER A 24 -12.54 -8.86 -2.08
C SER A 24 -12.77 -9.55 -3.44
N ARG A 25 -13.15 -10.83 -3.43
CA ARG A 25 -13.37 -11.62 -4.66
C ARG A 25 -14.42 -11.05 -5.59
N GLN A 26 -15.43 -10.36 -5.07
CA GLN A 26 -16.45 -9.71 -5.91
C GLN A 26 -15.86 -8.64 -6.84
N TYR A 27 -14.68 -8.11 -6.51
CA TYR A 27 -13.95 -7.11 -7.30
C TYR A 27 -12.83 -7.73 -8.15
N ALA A 28 -12.57 -9.02 -8.00
CA ALA A 28 -11.45 -9.71 -8.63
C ALA A 28 -11.70 -10.14 -10.09
N ARG A 29 -12.82 -9.70 -10.71
CA ARG A 29 -13.21 -10.06 -12.08
C ARG A 29 -13.15 -11.59 -12.28
N ASP A 30 -12.46 -12.05 -13.32
CA ASP A 30 -12.37 -13.47 -13.70
C ASP A 30 -11.23 -14.23 -13.00
N LEU A 31 -10.66 -13.68 -11.92
CA LEU A 31 -9.57 -14.33 -11.22
C LEU A 31 -10.06 -15.48 -10.32
N THR A 32 -9.33 -16.58 -10.33
CA THR A 32 -9.57 -17.70 -9.42
C THR A 32 -9.14 -17.34 -8.00
N THR A 33 -9.75 -17.96 -6.98
CA THR A 33 -9.42 -17.70 -5.56
C THR A 33 -7.92 -17.75 -5.25
N PRO A 34 -7.14 -18.73 -5.73
CA PRO A 34 -5.70 -18.75 -5.46
C PRO A 34 -4.93 -17.57 -6.06
N ILE A 35 -5.38 -17.06 -7.21
CA ILE A 35 -4.78 -15.89 -7.83
C ILE A 35 -5.16 -14.62 -7.07
N VAL A 36 -6.41 -14.51 -6.61
CA VAL A 36 -6.85 -13.39 -5.77
C VAL A 36 -6.05 -13.31 -4.47
N ASP A 37 -5.90 -14.44 -3.79
CA ASP A 37 -5.14 -14.51 -2.53
C ASP A 37 -3.69 -14.04 -2.72
N ARG A 38 -3.01 -14.57 -3.74
CA ARG A 38 -1.65 -14.15 -4.09
C ARG A 38 -1.56 -12.67 -4.47
N PHE A 39 -2.54 -12.17 -5.21
CA PHE A 39 -2.57 -10.77 -5.62
C PHE A 39 -2.70 -9.83 -4.42
N VAL A 40 -3.58 -10.18 -3.47
CA VAL A 40 -3.75 -9.42 -2.22
C VAL A 40 -2.45 -9.41 -1.42
N ASP A 41 -1.78 -10.55 -1.26
CA ASP A 41 -0.50 -10.62 -0.52
C ASP A 41 0.60 -9.73 -1.10
N MET A 42 0.64 -9.58 -2.42
CA MET A 42 1.68 -8.79 -3.07
C MET A 42 1.59 -7.30 -2.75
N TYR A 43 0.38 -6.79 -2.48
CA TYR A 43 0.12 -5.35 -2.32
C TYR A 43 -0.41 -4.95 -0.95
N VAL A 44 -0.84 -5.91 -0.13
CA VAL A 44 -1.35 -5.68 1.23
C VAL A 44 -0.44 -6.39 2.21
N ASN A 45 0.51 -5.65 2.77
CA ASN A 45 1.53 -6.14 3.71
C ASN A 45 1.85 -5.07 4.77
N ASP A 46 2.91 -5.27 5.54
CA ASP A 46 3.32 -4.35 6.61
C ASP A 46 3.52 -2.91 6.12
N LEU A 47 4.00 -2.72 4.88
CA LEU A 47 4.16 -1.39 4.28
C LEU A 47 2.82 -0.68 4.07
N SER A 48 1.74 -1.44 3.87
CA SER A 48 0.38 -0.91 3.74
C SER A 48 -0.18 -0.42 5.08
N VAL A 49 0.24 -1.03 6.19
CA VAL A 49 -0.13 -0.58 7.55
C VAL A 49 0.72 0.63 7.95
N ASN A 50 2.03 0.52 7.72
CA ASN A 50 2.98 1.58 8.01
C ASN A 50 4.19 1.43 7.10
N MET A 51 4.40 2.44 6.25
CA MET A 51 5.56 2.50 5.36
C MET A 51 6.91 2.47 6.11
N GLY A 52 6.93 2.91 7.38
CA GLY A 52 8.14 3.02 8.18
C GLY A 52 9.19 3.94 7.57
N GLU A 53 10.37 4.00 8.18
CA GLU A 53 11.46 4.84 7.68
C GLU A 53 12.01 4.36 6.34
N ALA A 54 12.05 3.04 6.11
CA ALA A 54 12.48 2.47 4.84
C ALA A 54 11.55 2.87 3.67
N GLY A 55 10.23 2.85 3.88
CA GLY A 55 9.28 3.28 2.86
C GLY A 55 9.35 4.78 2.59
N LYS A 56 9.50 5.60 3.64
CA LYS A 56 9.71 7.06 3.51
C LYS A 56 10.97 7.38 2.70
N LEU A 57 12.09 6.72 3.03
CA LEU A 57 13.36 6.88 2.31
C LEU A 57 13.26 6.38 0.87
N GLY A 58 12.54 5.28 0.64
CA GLY A 58 12.27 4.76 -0.70
C GLY A 58 11.52 5.77 -1.57
N LEU A 59 10.49 6.41 -1.03
CA LEU A 59 9.73 7.46 -1.71
C LEU A 59 10.61 8.68 -2.03
N GLN A 60 11.39 9.13 -1.05
CA GLN A 60 12.32 10.25 -1.25
C GLN A 60 13.34 9.93 -2.35
N THR A 61 14.01 8.77 -2.26
CA THR A 61 15.00 8.31 -3.24
C THR A 61 14.40 8.20 -4.65
N TYR A 62 13.17 7.68 -4.76
CA TYR A 62 12.48 7.53 -6.03
C TYR A 62 12.25 8.89 -6.71
N LEU A 63 11.75 9.88 -5.94
CA LEU A 63 11.48 11.23 -6.44
C LEU A 63 12.77 12.00 -6.76
N GLU A 64 13.82 11.85 -5.96
CA GLU A 64 15.13 12.44 -6.23
C GLU A 64 15.72 11.91 -7.55
N ARG A 65 15.63 10.60 -7.80
CA ARG A 65 16.08 10.00 -9.07
C ARG A 65 15.25 10.48 -10.25
N ALA A 66 13.93 10.61 -10.10
CA ALA A 66 13.07 11.14 -11.14
C ALA A 66 13.42 12.59 -11.48
N HIS A 67 13.74 13.41 -10.48
CA HIS A 67 14.21 14.78 -10.70
C HIS A 67 15.59 14.80 -11.39
N GLY A 68 16.55 14.00 -10.93
CA GLY A 68 17.88 13.88 -11.55
C GLY A 68 17.83 13.38 -13.00
N ALA A 69 16.81 12.58 -13.35
CA ALA A 69 16.55 12.12 -14.71
C ALA A 69 15.76 13.13 -15.58
N GLY A 70 15.40 14.30 -15.04
CA GLY A 70 14.61 15.31 -15.76
C GLY A 70 13.13 14.97 -15.95
N LEU A 71 12.62 13.93 -15.29
CA LEU A 71 11.19 13.55 -15.32
C LEU A 71 10.32 14.46 -14.44
N LEU A 72 10.95 15.11 -13.45
CA LEU A 72 10.32 16.12 -12.61
C LEU A 72 11.03 17.46 -12.80
N ARG A 73 10.25 18.53 -13.03
CA ARG A 73 10.77 19.89 -13.19
C ARG A 73 11.47 20.40 -11.91
N ALA A 74 10.95 20.03 -10.75
CA ALA A 74 11.50 20.37 -9.45
C ALA A 74 11.22 19.23 -8.46
N MET A 75 12.07 19.09 -7.45
CA MET A 75 11.83 18.15 -6.34
C MET A 75 10.70 18.68 -5.44
N PRO A 76 9.62 17.90 -5.23
CA PRO A 76 8.54 18.32 -4.34
C PRO A 76 8.96 18.24 -2.87
N ALA A 77 8.42 19.13 -2.04
CA ALA A 77 8.51 19.00 -0.59
C ALA A 77 7.60 17.86 -0.13
N ILE A 78 8.16 16.87 0.58
CA ILE A 78 7.43 15.71 1.08
C ILE A 78 7.13 15.93 2.56
N SER A 79 5.87 15.70 2.94
CA SER A 79 5.46 15.64 4.35
C SER A 79 4.68 14.35 4.57
N PHE A 80 4.85 13.76 5.75
CA PHE A 80 4.17 12.53 6.13
C PHE A 80 3.14 12.85 7.22
N VAL A 81 1.98 12.21 7.11
CA VAL A 81 0.93 12.25 8.13
C VAL A 81 1.09 11.04 9.05
N GLU A 82 0.89 11.25 10.35
CA GLU A 82 0.86 10.17 11.34
C GLU A 82 -0.56 9.61 11.50
#